data_AF-M4YK04-F1
#
_entry.id   AF-M4YK04-F1
#
_cell.length_a   1.000
_cell.length_b   1.000
_cell.length_c   1.000
_cell.angle_alpha   90.00
_cell.angle_beta   90.00
_cell.angle_gamma   90.00
#
_symmetry.space_group_name_H-M   'P 1'
#
loop_
_entity.id
_entity.type
_entity.pdbx_description
1 polymer ?
#
loop_
_entity_poly.entity_id
_entity_poly.type
_entity_poly.pdbx_seq_one_letter_code
_entity_poly.pdbx_strand_id
1 'polypeptide(L)'
;MGILKPSNTSAELKRAREQREIDRLRNRSAREAAKAKQIEAKADARLARNERYRAVTEAREAHGGAAIVICSIEELPKSGRKTPPNKAAKKLGGSRTPAKAATSRKTAPAKPSKTKRR
;
A
#
# COMPACT_ATOMS: atom_id res chain seq x y z
N MET A 1 -20.68 67.36 11.82
CA MET A 1 -20.52 65.90 11.63
C MET A 1 -19.03 65.58 11.54
N GLY A 2 -18.39 65.19 12.66
CA GLY A 2 -16.95 64.94 12.68
C GLY A 2 -16.59 63.60 12.04
N ILE A 3 -15.71 63.61 11.04
CA ILE A 3 -15.14 62.41 10.43
C ILE A 3 -14.19 61.78 11.45
N LEU A 4 -14.58 60.66 12.06
CA LEU A 4 -13.68 59.90 12.93
C LEU A 4 -12.49 59.40 12.10
N LYS A 5 -11.28 59.90 12.41
CA LYS A 5 -10.05 59.40 11.82
C LYS A 5 -9.79 57.98 12.33
N PRO A 6 -9.41 57.02 11.46
CA PRO A 6 -9.06 55.68 11.92
C PRO A 6 -7.85 55.78 12.85
N SER A 7 -7.99 55.28 14.08
CA SER A 7 -6.87 55.18 15.02
C SER A 7 -5.84 54.17 14.49
N ASN A 8 -4.55 54.39 14.77
CA ASN A 8 -3.47 53.45 14.42
C ASN A 8 -3.74 52.02 14.92
N THR A 9 -4.41 51.90 16.07
CA THR A 9 -4.87 50.64 16.65
C THR A 9 -5.86 49.89 15.73
N SER A 10 -6.69 50.59 14.97
CA SER A 10 -7.61 49.97 14.00
C SER A 10 -6.88 49.43 12.75
N ALA A 11 -5.79 50.09 12.33
CA ALA A 11 -5.00 49.67 11.19
C ALA A 11 -4.15 48.44 11.52
N GLU A 12 -3.58 48.39 12.72
CA GLU A 12 -2.85 47.22 13.23
C GLU A 12 -3.74 45.98 13.34
N LEU A 13 -4.97 46.15 13.86
CA LEU A 13 -5.94 45.05 13.93
C LEU A 13 -6.36 44.53 12.55
N LYS A 14 -6.49 45.41 11.54
CA LYS A 14 -6.76 44.99 10.15
C LYS A 14 -5.61 44.18 9.58
N ARG A 15 -4.37 44.67 9.70
CA ARG A 15 -3.16 43.95 9.29
C ARG A 15 -3.03 42.60 9.98
N ALA A 16 -3.33 42.52 11.27
CA ALA A 16 -3.31 41.26 12.02
C ALA A 16 -4.37 40.25 11.54
N ARG A 17 -5.54 40.71 11.10
CA ARG A 17 -6.58 39.85 10.52
C ARG A 17 -6.18 39.36 9.13
N GLU A 18 -5.69 40.25 8.28
CA GLU A 18 -5.19 39.93 6.94
C GLU A 18 -4.04 38.92 7.03
N GLN A 19 -3.11 39.11 7.97
CA GLN A 19 -2.00 38.18 8.19
C GLN A 19 -2.49 36.79 8.61
N ARG A 20 -3.47 36.71 9.52
CA ARG A 20 -4.09 35.43 9.91
C ARG A 20 -4.80 34.74 8.75
N GLU A 21 -5.40 35.51 7.85
CA GLU A 21 -6.05 34.97 6.65
C GLU A 21 -5.02 34.44 5.65
N ILE A 22 -3.93 35.17 5.43
CA ILE A 22 -2.79 34.71 4.61
C ILE A 22 -2.22 33.40 5.18
N ASP A 23 -2.03 33.31 6.49
CA ASP A 23 -1.49 32.10 7.13
C ASP A 23 -2.46 30.92 7.00
N ARG A 24 -3.78 31.15 7.11
CA ARG A 24 -4.80 30.11 6.86
C ARG A 24 -4.74 29.59 5.43
N LEU A 25 -4.61 30.49 4.46
CA LEU A 25 -4.52 30.13 3.04
C LEU A 25 -3.24 29.35 2.75
N ARG A 26 -2.09 29.77 3.29
CA ARG A 26 -0.81 29.05 3.19
C ARG A 26 -0.88 27.65 3.81
N ASN A 27 -1.52 27.54 4.97
CA ASN A 27 -1.70 26.23 5.62
C ASN A 27 -2.61 25.30 4.80
N ARG A 28 -3.64 25.86 4.14
CA ARG A 28 -4.50 25.10 3.24
C ARG A 28 -3.75 24.63 1.99
N SER A 29 -3.01 25.52 1.34
CA SER A 29 -2.22 25.16 0.15
C SER A 29 -1.13 24.15 0.48
N ALA A 30 -0.47 24.27 1.63
CA ALA A 30 0.50 23.28 2.10
C ALA A 30 -0.12 21.89 2.31
N ARG A 31 -1.33 21.83 2.88
CA ARG A 31 -2.08 20.56 3.05
C ARG A 31 -2.49 19.96 1.70
N GLU A 32 -2.91 20.78 0.76
CA GLU A 32 -3.27 20.34 -0.60
C GLU A 32 -2.04 19.83 -1.36
N ALA A 33 -0.91 20.52 -1.28
CA ALA A 33 0.36 20.06 -1.82
C ALA A 33 0.84 18.74 -1.19
N ALA A 34 0.67 18.58 0.12
CA ALA A 34 0.99 17.32 0.79
C ALA A 34 0.10 16.16 0.31
N LYS A 35 -1.19 16.41 0.09
CA LYS A 35 -2.10 15.42 -0.51
C LYS A 35 -1.70 15.07 -1.94
N ALA A 36 -1.31 16.05 -2.75
CA ALA A 36 -0.83 15.81 -4.11
C ALA A 36 0.38 14.86 -4.12
N LYS A 37 1.40 15.15 -3.28
CA LYS A 37 2.57 14.27 -3.13
C LYS A 37 2.21 12.84 -2.70
N GLN A 38 1.20 12.68 -1.83
CA GLN A 38 0.74 11.34 -1.44
C GLN A 38 0.04 10.61 -2.59
N ILE A 39 -0.68 11.32 -3.46
CA ILE A 39 -1.33 10.74 -4.64
C ILE A 39 -0.27 10.27 -5.64
N GLU A 40 0.75 11.11 -5.90
CA GLU A 40 1.89 10.78 -6.75
C GLU A 40 2.62 9.53 -6.24
N ALA A 41 3.00 9.51 -4.96
CA ALA A 41 3.68 8.36 -4.36
C ALA A 41 2.85 7.06 -4.46
N LYS A 42 1.52 7.15 -4.36
CA LYS A 42 0.63 5.99 -4.56
C LYS A 42 0.56 5.56 -6.02
N ALA A 43 0.57 6.50 -6.95
CA ALA A 43 0.60 6.21 -8.38
C ALA A 43 1.92 5.49 -8.74
N ASP A 44 3.04 6.00 -8.28
CA ASP A 44 4.37 5.41 -8.49
C ASP A 44 4.45 3.99 -7.90
N ALA A 45 3.99 3.82 -6.67
CA ALA A 45 3.95 2.50 -6.04
C ALA A 45 3.07 1.50 -6.82
N ARG A 46 1.98 1.97 -7.44
CA ARG A 46 1.10 1.15 -8.27
C ARG A 46 1.75 0.79 -9.60
N LEU A 47 2.44 1.72 -10.24
CA LEU A 47 3.23 1.46 -11.46
C LEU A 47 4.31 0.41 -11.19
N ALA A 48 5.13 0.61 -10.14
CA ALA A 48 6.17 -0.35 -9.75
C ALA A 48 5.60 -1.73 -9.37
N ARG A 49 4.38 -1.80 -8.83
CA ARG A 49 3.68 -3.08 -8.60
C ARG A 49 3.25 -3.74 -9.91
N ASN A 50 2.71 -2.98 -10.85
CA ASN A 50 2.29 -3.50 -12.15
C ASN A 50 3.48 -4.02 -12.96
N GLU A 51 4.60 -3.31 -12.94
CA GLU A 51 5.85 -3.75 -13.59
C GLU A 51 6.36 -5.07 -13.02
N ARG A 52 6.37 -5.22 -11.69
CA ARG A 52 6.73 -6.49 -11.05
C ARG A 52 5.82 -7.64 -11.48
N TYR A 53 4.51 -7.40 -11.59
CA TYR A 53 3.61 -8.43 -12.10
C TYR A 53 3.83 -8.73 -13.58
N ARG A 54 4.08 -7.73 -14.42
CA ARG A 54 4.43 -7.94 -15.83
C ARG A 54 5.65 -8.85 -15.95
N ALA A 55 6.73 -8.55 -15.23
CA ALA A 55 7.94 -9.38 -15.24
C ALA A 55 7.67 -10.82 -14.78
N VAL A 56 6.83 -11.01 -13.75
CA VAL A 56 6.44 -12.36 -13.29
C VAL A 56 5.57 -13.08 -14.33
N THR A 57 4.66 -12.37 -14.98
CA THR A 57 3.80 -12.93 -16.03
C THR A 57 4.62 -13.32 -17.25
N GLU A 58 5.51 -12.47 -17.73
CA GLU A 58 6.42 -12.75 -18.85
C GLU A 58 7.33 -13.95 -18.54
N ALA A 59 7.90 -14.02 -17.34
CA ALA A 59 8.66 -15.18 -16.91
C ALA A 59 7.81 -16.47 -16.88
N ARG A 60 6.55 -16.38 -16.44
CA ARG A 60 5.63 -17.54 -16.47
C ARG A 60 5.31 -17.98 -17.89
N GLU A 61 5.05 -17.04 -18.80
CA GLU A 61 4.76 -17.33 -20.20
C GLU A 61 5.97 -17.94 -20.91
N ALA A 62 7.18 -17.42 -20.67
CA ALA A 62 8.43 -17.97 -21.20
C ALA A 62 8.70 -19.40 -20.71
N HIS A 63 8.23 -19.75 -19.51
CA HIS A 63 8.31 -21.09 -18.95
C HIS A 63 7.07 -21.96 -19.21
N GLY A 64 6.26 -21.60 -20.21
CA GLY A 64 5.16 -22.44 -20.69
C GLY A 64 3.82 -22.22 -20.01
N GLY A 65 3.63 -21.08 -19.33
CA GLY A 65 2.35 -20.59 -18.80
C GLY A 65 1.60 -21.66 -18.02
N ALA A 66 1.95 -21.87 -16.74
CA ALA A 66 1.41 -22.97 -15.95
C ALA A 66 -0.14 -23.02 -15.99
N ALA A 67 -0.68 -23.88 -16.85
CA ALA A 67 -1.98 -24.47 -16.65
C ALA A 67 -1.85 -25.29 -15.37
N ILE A 68 -2.48 -24.85 -14.29
CA ILE A 68 -2.64 -25.68 -13.10
C ILE A 68 -3.60 -26.79 -13.53
N VAL A 69 -3.05 -27.86 -14.10
CA VAL A 69 -3.77 -29.12 -14.23
C VAL A 69 -3.94 -29.60 -12.79
N ILE A 70 -5.15 -29.43 -12.25
CA ILE A 70 -5.53 -30.10 -11.02
C ILE A 70 -5.66 -31.58 -11.40
N CYS A 71 -4.54 -32.29 -11.38
CA CYS A 71 -4.58 -33.74 -11.49
C CYS A 71 -5.38 -34.24 -10.29
N SER A 72 -6.47 -34.93 -10.57
CA SER A 72 -7.22 -35.73 -9.60
C SER A 72 -6.20 -36.56 -8.81
N ILE A 73 -6.27 -36.50 -7.47
CA ILE A 73 -5.31 -37.13 -6.55
C ILE A 73 -5.21 -38.66 -6.74
N GLU A 74 -6.12 -39.25 -7.51
CA GLU A 74 -6.25 -40.69 -7.75
C GLU A 74 -5.16 -41.30 -8.64
N GLU A 75 -4.40 -40.50 -9.40
CA GLU A 75 -3.36 -40.98 -10.32
C GLU A 75 -1.91 -40.75 -9.85
N LEU A 76 -1.70 -40.26 -8.62
CA LEU A 76 -0.34 -40.20 -8.08
C LEU A 76 0.12 -41.63 -7.75
N PRO A 77 1.21 -42.16 -8.38
CA PRO A 77 1.79 -43.40 -7.90
C PRO A 77 2.19 -43.16 -6.45
N LYS A 78 1.73 -44.05 -5.55
CA LYS A 78 2.11 -44.07 -4.13
C LYS A 78 3.62 -44.37 -4.05
N SER A 79 4.44 -43.39 -4.42
CA SER A 79 5.88 -43.50 -4.38
C SER A 79 6.29 -43.51 -2.92
N GLY A 80 6.76 -44.67 -2.48
CA GLY A 80 7.29 -44.90 -1.17
C GLY A 80 8.31 -43.82 -0.85
N ARG A 81 8.03 -43.09 0.23
CA ARG A 81 8.86 -42.06 0.84
C ARG A 81 10.31 -42.54 0.95
N LYS A 82 11.15 -42.21 -0.02
CA LYS A 82 12.61 -42.15 0.17
C LYS A 82 12.96 -40.69 0.42
N THR A 83 13.11 -40.35 1.70
CA THR A 83 13.84 -39.15 2.10
C THR A 83 15.20 -39.16 1.42
N PRO A 84 15.59 -38.09 0.70
CA PRO A 84 16.94 -38.03 0.12
C PRO A 84 17.97 -38.07 1.26
N PRO A 85 19.08 -38.82 1.12
CA PRO A 85 20.10 -38.86 2.14
C PRO A 85 20.71 -37.46 2.29
N ASN A 86 20.64 -36.97 3.52
CA ASN A 86 21.09 -35.65 3.95
C ASN A 86 22.62 -35.54 3.74
N LYS A 87 23.07 -35.04 2.58
CA LYS A 87 24.46 -34.62 2.39
C LYS A 87 24.60 -33.15 2.79
N ALA A 88 25.03 -32.99 4.04
CA ALA A 88 25.87 -31.92 4.55
C ALA A 88 25.60 -30.50 4.02
N ALA A 89 24.93 -29.72 4.86
CA ALA A 89 25.08 -28.27 4.93
C ALA A 89 26.57 -27.88 4.89
N LYS A 90 27.03 -27.30 3.77
CA LYS A 90 28.27 -26.53 3.74
C LYS A 90 27.89 -25.06 3.93
N LYS A 91 28.35 -24.54 5.06
CA LYS A 91 28.23 -23.17 5.58
C LYS A 91 28.37 -22.10 4.49
N LEU A 92 27.35 -21.26 4.34
CA LEU A 92 27.56 -19.81 4.19
C LEU A 92 26.67 -19.12 5.22
N GLY A 93 27.33 -18.42 6.14
CA GLY A 93 26.72 -17.78 7.29
C GLY A 93 25.72 -16.69 6.91
N GLY A 94 24.66 -16.62 7.69
CA GLY A 94 23.66 -15.56 7.61
C GLY A 94 22.60 -15.80 8.67
N SER A 95 22.88 -15.35 9.88
CA SER A 95 21.99 -15.41 11.04
C SER A 95 20.56 -15.01 10.69
N ARG A 96 19.59 -15.91 10.88
CA ARG A 96 18.20 -15.51 11.11
C ARG A 96 17.68 -16.27 12.33
N THR A 97 17.59 -15.53 13.43
CA THR A 97 16.76 -15.82 14.59
C THR A 97 15.41 -16.42 14.19
N PRO A 98 14.86 -17.40 14.94
CA PRO A 98 13.56 -17.97 14.59
C PRO A 98 12.46 -16.93 14.76
N ALA A 99 11.79 -16.58 13.65
CA ALA A 99 10.59 -15.76 13.70
C ALA A 99 9.47 -16.60 14.33
N LYS A 100 8.99 -16.10 15.47
CA LYS A 100 7.88 -16.59 16.28
C LYS A 100 6.66 -16.93 15.41
N ALA A 101 6.14 -18.14 15.58
CA ALA A 101 4.97 -18.66 14.87
C ALA A 101 3.76 -17.72 15.00
N ALA A 102 3.26 -17.22 13.87
CA ALA A 102 1.97 -16.53 13.82
C ALA A 102 0.88 -17.56 13.54
N THR A 103 0.14 -17.87 14.61
CA THR A 103 -1.10 -18.63 14.66
C THR A 103 -2.08 -18.29 13.53
N SER A 104 -2.57 -19.34 12.87
CA SER A 104 -3.70 -19.33 11.94
C SER A 104 -4.95 -18.69 12.55
N ARG A 105 -5.58 -17.74 11.85
CA ARG A 105 -6.99 -17.37 12.09
C ARG A 105 -7.78 -17.32 10.77
N LYS A 106 -8.69 -18.28 10.68
CA LYS A 106 -9.94 -18.40 9.90
C LYS A 106 -10.28 -17.28 8.89
N THR A 107 -10.43 -17.70 7.63
CA THR A 107 -11.44 -17.27 6.64
C THR A 107 -12.77 -16.79 7.28
N ALA A 108 -13.52 -15.76 6.85
CA ALA A 108 -13.49 -14.76 5.76
C ALA A 108 -14.51 -13.65 6.16
N PRO A 109 -14.48 -12.41 5.62
CA PRO A 109 -15.64 -11.53 5.71
C PRO A 109 -16.60 -11.81 4.55
N ALA A 110 -17.84 -12.21 4.88
CA ALA A 110 -18.93 -12.34 3.93
C ALA A 110 -19.25 -10.99 3.28
N LYS A 111 -19.37 -10.97 1.94
CA LYS A 111 -19.86 -9.80 1.19
C LYS A 111 -21.37 -9.67 1.42
N PRO A 112 -21.92 -8.50 1.81
CA PRO A 112 -23.37 -8.29 1.71
C PRO A 112 -23.77 -8.11 0.24
N SER A 113 -24.76 -8.87 -0.20
CA SER A 113 -25.30 -8.83 -1.56
C SER A 113 -26.21 -7.61 -1.76
N LYS A 114 -25.83 -6.81 -2.77
CA LYS A 114 -26.61 -5.90 -3.62
C LYS A 114 -28.02 -5.42 -3.15
N THR A 115 -28.07 -4.09 -2.98
CA THR A 115 -29.03 -3.13 -3.59
C THR A 115 -30.51 -3.15 -3.16
N LYS A 116 -30.89 -2.08 -2.45
CA LYS A 116 -32.27 -1.61 -2.22
C LYS A 116 -32.65 -0.57 -3.25
N ARG A 117 -33.80 -0.71 -3.91
CA ARG A 117 -34.63 0.38 -4.51
C ARG A 117 -35.95 -0.26 -4.96
N ARG A 118 -36.99 -0.04 -4.14
CA ARG A 118 -38.13 0.87 -4.34
C ARG A 118 -39.27 0.15 -5.06
#